data_AF-A0A7L4KPF6-F1
#
_entry.id   AF-A0A7L4KPF6-F1
#
_cell.length_a   1.000
_cell.length_b   1.000
_cell.length_c   1.000
_cell.angle_alpha   90.00
_cell.angle_beta   90.00
_cell.angle_gamma   90.00
#
_symmetry.space_group_name_H-M   'P 1'
#
loop_
_entity.id
_entity.type
_entity.pdbx_description
1 polymer ?
#
loop_
_entity_poly.entity_id
_entity_poly.type
_entity_poly.pdbx_seq_one_letter_code
_entity_poly.pdbx_strand_id
1 'polypeptide(L)'
;MPRAPPVYELVPCTVVCVLSVSDCPSCCLLPDCSCKWTDWIDVSYPDGSDRNSGDYETFENIWKNNPSWECAKVENISCRAEKFPSISIADLGQKVECNVDVGLICNNKDQQIGGIIPMPVCLNYEISVCCTPNIPECLPTPSTTSTTTSTPSSTTSSVSPPISTTTPTPTAEKTPSSTTTITTTTTTLPPSTTTSSSTTPQTTTSVPVSTTPI
;
A
#
# COMPACT_ATOMS: atom_id res chain seq x y z
N MET A 1 27.98 53.60 -11.79
CA MET A 1 27.91 52.12 -11.88
C MET A 1 27.46 51.58 -10.54
N PRO A 2 26.36 50.81 -10.45
CA PRO A 2 25.88 50.28 -9.17
C PRO A 2 26.82 49.18 -8.67
N ARG A 3 27.19 49.28 -7.40
CA ARG A 3 28.05 48.34 -6.67
C ARG A 3 27.24 47.08 -6.38
N ALA A 4 27.71 45.92 -6.85
CA ALA A 4 27.07 44.63 -6.60
C ALA A 4 26.97 44.35 -5.08
N PRO A 5 25.88 43.72 -4.61
CA PRO A 5 25.77 43.31 -3.21
C PRO A 5 26.77 42.19 -2.89
N PRO A 6 27.22 42.05 -1.64
CA PRO A 6 28.12 40.99 -1.25
C PRO A 6 27.42 39.63 -1.41
N VAL A 7 28.09 38.71 -2.10
CA VAL A 7 27.71 37.30 -2.14
C VAL A 7 27.91 36.76 -0.73
N TYR A 8 26.83 36.42 -0.05
CA TYR A 8 26.91 35.62 1.18
C TYR A 8 27.18 34.19 0.76
N GLU A 9 28.44 33.81 0.83
CA GLU A 9 28.89 32.43 0.62
C GLU A 9 28.44 31.60 1.82
N LEU A 10 27.58 30.61 1.59
CA LEU A 10 27.17 29.63 2.60
C LEU A 10 28.38 28.73 2.87
N VAL A 11 29.07 28.98 3.98
CA VAL A 11 30.18 28.13 4.41
C VAL A 11 29.59 26.80 4.89
N PRO A 12 29.90 25.65 4.24
CA PRO A 12 29.46 24.36 4.73
C PRO A 12 30.09 24.07 6.09
N CYS A 13 29.30 23.56 7.04
CA CYS A 13 29.71 23.22 8.41
C CYS A 13 30.73 22.07 8.52
N THR A 14 31.58 21.86 7.52
CA THR A 14 32.49 20.71 7.46
C THR A 14 33.94 21.02 7.84
N VAL A 15 34.32 22.28 8.13
CA VAL A 15 35.74 22.59 8.36
C VAL A 15 36.00 23.64 9.45
N VAL A 16 35.59 23.40 10.70
CA VAL A 16 36.32 23.89 11.89
C VAL A 16 36.07 22.98 13.12
N CYS A 17 36.62 21.77 13.13
CA CYS A 17 36.88 21.07 14.39
C CYS A 17 38.39 20.89 14.56
N VAL A 18 39.11 22.01 14.67
CA VAL A 18 40.49 22.00 15.12
C VAL A 18 40.60 22.89 16.38
N LEU A 19 40.90 22.21 17.49
CA LEU A 19 41.52 22.73 18.72
C LEU A 19 40.68 23.68 19.59
N SER A 20 39.85 23.13 20.47
CA SER A 20 39.83 23.38 21.93
C SER A 20 38.50 22.93 22.54
N VAL A 21 38.58 21.95 23.42
CA VAL A 21 37.46 21.36 24.15
C VAL A 21 37.03 22.26 25.31
N SER A 22 36.36 23.38 25.08
CA SER A 22 35.73 24.13 26.21
C SER A 22 34.50 24.98 25.88
N ASP A 23 34.24 25.43 24.64
CA ASP A 23 33.08 26.33 24.41
C ASP A 23 32.40 26.13 23.05
N CYS A 24 31.68 25.01 22.87
CA CYS A 24 30.57 24.97 21.93
C CYS A 24 29.56 23.85 22.24
N PRO A 25 28.53 24.08 23.07
CA PRO A 25 27.53 23.06 23.35
C PRO A 25 26.49 22.89 22.24
N SER A 26 26.53 23.67 21.15
CA SER A 26 25.35 23.83 20.27
C SER A 26 25.60 23.88 18.76
N CYS A 27 26.82 23.68 18.24
CA CYS A 27 27.10 23.75 16.79
C CYS A 27 27.37 22.40 16.08
N CYS A 28 27.09 21.25 16.71
CA CYS A 28 27.31 19.94 16.07
C CYS A 28 26.15 18.94 16.23
N LEU A 29 24.90 19.39 16.38
CA LEU A 29 23.79 18.48 16.19
C LEU A 29 23.64 18.18 14.70
N LEU A 30 24.07 16.98 14.28
CA LEU A 30 23.68 16.43 12.98
C LEU A 30 22.15 16.38 12.92
N PRO A 31 21.53 16.76 11.79
CA PRO A 31 20.09 16.66 11.63
C PRO A 31 19.65 15.21 11.78
N ASP A 32 18.56 15.00 12.51
CA ASP A 32 17.95 13.67 12.62
C ASP A 32 17.27 13.32 11.30
N CYS A 33 17.96 12.51 10.51
CA CYS A 33 17.48 12.03 9.22
C CYS A 33 16.66 10.73 9.32
N SER A 34 16.33 10.28 10.54
CA SER A 34 15.43 9.12 10.70
C SER A 34 14.03 9.48 10.18
N CYS A 35 13.42 8.53 9.46
CA CYS A 35 12.05 8.70 9.03
C CYS A 35 11.11 8.81 10.24
N LYS A 36 10.12 9.70 10.15
CA LYS A 36 9.07 9.86 11.17
C LYS A 36 7.75 9.37 10.61
N TRP A 37 7.04 8.56 11.39
CA TRP A 37 5.70 8.13 11.03
C TRP A 37 4.73 9.31 11.09
N THR A 38 3.92 9.46 10.05
CA THR A 38 2.81 10.40 10.03
C THR A 38 1.68 9.90 10.93
N ASP A 39 0.77 10.81 11.28
CA ASP A 39 -0.58 10.40 11.65
C ASP A 39 -1.22 9.59 10.51
N TRP A 40 -2.31 8.90 10.81
CA TRP A 40 -3.06 8.19 9.80
C TRP A 40 -3.74 9.17 8.85
N ILE A 41 -3.60 8.88 7.56
CA ILE A 41 -4.08 9.66 6.44
C ILE A 41 -5.22 8.87 5.80
N ASP A 42 -6.37 9.53 5.73
CA ASP A 42 -7.61 9.04 5.14
C ASP A 42 -8.21 10.22 4.34
N VAL A 43 -8.05 10.19 3.01
CA VAL A 43 -8.50 11.26 2.11
C VAL A 43 -9.45 10.76 1.02
N SER A 44 -9.68 9.46 0.95
CA SER A 44 -10.54 8.78 -0.01
C SER A 44 -11.54 7.89 0.72
N TYR A 45 -12.70 7.68 0.11
CA TYR A 45 -13.73 6.81 0.68
C TYR A 45 -14.40 5.99 -0.43
N PRO A 46 -14.61 4.68 -0.23
CA PRO A 46 -15.26 3.85 -1.23
C PRO A 46 -16.76 4.13 -1.32
N ASP A 47 -17.24 4.38 -2.55
CA ASP A 47 -18.68 4.42 -2.83
C ASP A 47 -19.20 3.01 -3.09
N GLY A 48 -19.98 2.47 -2.15
CA GLY A 48 -20.58 1.15 -2.26
C GLY A 48 -21.61 0.99 -3.38
N SER A 49 -22.04 2.08 -4.00
CA SER A 49 -22.99 2.07 -5.13
C SER A 49 -22.31 2.01 -6.50
N ASP A 50 -21.01 2.31 -6.58
CA ASP A 50 -20.25 2.37 -7.83
C ASP A 50 -19.11 1.34 -7.86
N ARG A 51 -19.15 0.43 -8.85
CA ARG A 51 -18.10 -0.57 -9.06
C ARG A 51 -16.78 0.03 -9.57
N ASN A 52 -16.83 1.21 -10.17
CA ASN A 52 -15.65 1.94 -10.63
C ASN A 52 -15.03 2.80 -9.53
N SER A 53 -15.73 2.95 -8.41
CA SER A 53 -15.19 3.52 -7.19
C SER A 53 -14.27 2.51 -6.47
N GLY A 54 -13.72 2.93 -5.35
CA GLY A 54 -12.75 2.20 -4.57
C GLY A 54 -12.21 3.10 -3.50
N ASP A 55 -11.13 2.67 -2.89
CA ASP A 55 -10.43 3.46 -1.90
C ASP A 55 -8.96 3.66 -2.26
N TYR A 56 -8.50 4.90 -2.19
CA TYR A 56 -7.33 5.40 -2.89
C TYR A 56 -6.56 6.39 -2.02
N GLU A 57 -5.90 5.88 -0.99
CA GLU A 57 -4.88 6.60 -0.22
C GLU A 57 -3.56 6.66 -0.99
N THR A 58 -3.63 7.19 -2.22
CA THR A 58 -2.45 7.37 -3.08
C THR A 58 -1.75 8.68 -2.76
N PHE A 59 -0.43 8.75 -2.96
CA PHE A 59 0.29 9.99 -2.71
C PHE A 59 -0.22 11.15 -3.57
N GLU A 60 -0.68 10.87 -4.79
CA GLU A 60 -1.36 11.85 -5.65
C GLU A 60 -2.62 12.42 -4.98
N ASN A 61 -3.50 11.55 -4.45
CA ASN A 61 -4.70 12.00 -3.75
C ASN A 61 -4.37 12.74 -2.46
N ILE A 62 -3.35 12.30 -1.72
CA ILE A 62 -2.93 12.94 -0.48
C ILE A 62 -2.40 14.35 -0.77
N TRP A 63 -1.52 14.54 -1.76
CA TRP A 63 -1.04 15.87 -2.14
C TRP A 63 -2.17 16.77 -2.65
N LYS A 64 -3.13 16.20 -3.38
CA LYS A 64 -4.28 16.96 -3.90
C LYS A 64 -5.20 17.46 -2.78
N ASN A 65 -5.44 16.64 -1.76
CA ASN A 65 -6.33 16.98 -0.64
C ASN A 65 -5.60 17.68 0.51
N ASN A 66 -4.29 17.49 0.63
CA ASN A 66 -3.44 18.13 1.64
C ASN A 66 -2.13 18.64 1.01
N PRO A 67 -2.16 19.82 0.35
CA PRO A 67 -0.98 20.39 -0.32
C PRO A 67 0.18 20.74 0.61
N SER A 68 -0.09 20.83 1.92
CA SER A 68 0.92 21.08 2.96
C SER A 68 1.55 19.80 3.49
N TRP A 69 1.16 18.63 2.98
CA TRP A 69 1.79 17.37 3.33
C TRP A 69 3.18 17.29 2.68
N GLU A 70 4.20 17.56 3.49
CA GLU A 70 5.59 17.54 3.06
C GLU A 70 6.21 16.19 3.40
N CYS A 71 6.40 15.36 2.37
CA CYS A 71 7.20 14.16 2.49
C CYS A 71 8.24 14.04 1.39
N ALA A 72 9.51 14.10 1.76
CA ALA A 72 10.60 14.10 0.79
C ALA A 72 10.85 12.71 0.20
N LYS A 73 10.73 11.69 1.03
CA LYS A 73 10.86 10.29 0.66
C LYS A 73 10.08 9.44 1.66
N VAL A 74 9.24 8.55 1.12
CA VAL A 74 8.58 7.49 1.89
C VAL A 74 9.55 6.32 2.02
N GLU A 75 9.96 5.99 3.25
CA GLU A 75 10.84 4.86 3.52
C GLU A 75 10.07 3.59 3.85
N ASN A 76 8.90 3.75 4.46
CA ASN A 76 8.03 2.65 4.82
C ASN A 76 6.57 3.09 4.84
N ILE A 77 5.65 2.14 4.72
CA ILE A 77 4.22 2.37 4.71
C ILE A 77 3.53 1.34 5.61
N SER A 78 2.52 1.80 6.33
CA SER A 78 1.60 0.96 7.07
C SER A 78 0.20 1.29 6.59
N CYS A 79 -0.56 0.27 6.20
CA CYS A 79 -1.94 0.40 5.77
C CYS A 79 -2.84 -0.43 6.68
N ARG A 80 -4.04 0.08 7.00
CA ARG A 80 -5.04 -0.68 7.76
C ARG A 80 -6.45 -0.27 7.36
N ALA A 81 -7.42 -1.14 7.62
CA ALA A 81 -8.83 -0.75 7.54
C ALA A 81 -9.21 0.03 8.80
N GLU A 82 -9.83 1.19 8.64
CA GLU A 82 -10.19 2.12 9.73
C GLU A 82 -11.03 1.41 10.80
N LYS A 83 -12.02 0.61 10.37
CA LYS A 83 -12.94 -0.11 11.26
C LYS A 83 -12.37 -1.44 11.81
N PHE A 84 -11.27 -1.92 11.25
CA PHE A 84 -10.66 -3.21 11.62
C PHE A 84 -9.13 -3.07 11.80
N PRO A 85 -8.65 -2.15 12.65
CA PRO A 85 -7.23 -1.82 12.73
C PRO A 85 -6.36 -2.96 13.27
N SER A 86 -6.97 -3.92 13.97
CA SER A 86 -6.29 -5.09 14.54
C SER A 86 -6.22 -6.29 13.59
N ILE A 87 -6.87 -6.22 12.43
CA ILE A 87 -6.86 -7.29 11.43
C ILE A 87 -5.88 -6.88 10.33
N SER A 88 -4.96 -7.79 9.97
CA SER A 88 -4.01 -7.52 8.89
C SER A 88 -4.75 -7.39 7.55
N ILE A 89 -4.23 -6.58 6.63
CA ILE A 89 -4.86 -6.44 5.30
C ILE A 89 -5.01 -7.79 4.59
N ALA A 90 -4.03 -8.69 4.74
CA ALA A 90 -4.07 -10.01 4.14
C ALA A 90 -5.25 -10.86 4.67
N ASP A 91 -5.63 -10.67 5.94
CA ASP A 91 -6.70 -11.43 6.58
C ASP A 91 -8.09 -10.83 6.35
N LEU A 92 -8.20 -9.59 5.85
CA LEU A 92 -9.49 -8.96 5.52
C LEU A 92 -10.19 -9.64 4.35
N GLY A 93 -9.45 -10.36 3.50
CA GLY A 93 -9.98 -11.02 2.31
C GLY A 93 -10.29 -10.08 1.15
N GLN A 94 -9.73 -8.86 1.17
CA GLN A 94 -9.86 -7.88 0.09
C GLN A 94 -8.58 -7.84 -0.76
N LYS A 95 -8.74 -7.55 -2.05
CA LYS A 95 -7.60 -7.30 -2.93
C LYS A 95 -7.19 -5.83 -2.80
N VAL A 96 -6.13 -5.60 -2.04
CA VAL A 96 -5.58 -4.28 -1.74
C VAL A 96 -4.10 -4.25 -2.08
N GLU A 97 -3.68 -3.21 -2.78
CA GLU A 97 -2.27 -2.87 -2.98
C GLU A 97 -1.89 -1.83 -1.93
N CYS A 98 -0.80 -2.08 -1.20
CA CYS A 98 -0.22 -1.17 -0.22
C CYS A 98 1.31 -1.20 -0.39
N ASN A 99 1.89 -0.14 -0.94
CA ASN A 99 3.33 -0.05 -1.14
C ASN A 99 3.84 1.39 -1.08
N VAL A 100 5.16 1.51 -0.91
CA VAL A 100 5.86 2.78 -0.71
C VAL A 100 5.97 3.64 -1.96
N ASP A 101 5.64 3.12 -3.14
CA ASP A 101 5.76 3.84 -4.42
C ASP A 101 4.45 4.57 -4.77
N VAL A 102 3.30 3.96 -4.48
CA VAL A 102 1.98 4.50 -4.86
C VAL A 102 1.10 4.90 -3.68
N GLY A 103 1.32 4.34 -2.50
CA GLY A 103 0.40 4.42 -1.35
C GLY A 103 -0.50 3.18 -1.28
N LEU A 104 -1.80 3.38 -1.08
CA LEU A 104 -2.80 2.31 -1.08
C LEU A 104 -3.83 2.45 -2.21
N ILE A 105 -4.15 1.33 -2.83
CA ILE A 105 -5.16 1.20 -3.88
C ILE A 105 -6.04 -0.01 -3.58
N CYS A 106 -7.34 0.24 -3.45
CA CYS A 106 -8.39 -0.76 -3.44
C CYS A 106 -9.42 -0.40 -4.51
N ASN A 107 -9.76 -1.33 -5.40
CA ASN A 107 -10.78 -1.11 -6.43
C ASN A 107 -12.05 -1.93 -6.10
N ASN A 108 -13.24 -1.32 -6.13
CA ASN A 108 -14.48 -2.06 -5.88
C ASN A 108 -14.71 -3.18 -6.90
N LYS A 109 -14.43 -2.93 -8.18
CA LYS A 109 -14.54 -3.91 -9.27
C LYS A 109 -13.76 -5.21 -9.05
N ASP A 110 -12.69 -5.15 -8.24
CA ASP A 110 -11.78 -6.25 -7.97
C ASP A 110 -12.21 -7.06 -6.72
N GLN A 111 -13.15 -6.54 -5.92
CA GLN A 111 -13.60 -7.20 -4.70
C GLN A 111 -14.65 -8.26 -5.02
N GLN A 112 -14.59 -9.36 -4.26
CA GLN A 112 -15.55 -10.44 -4.32
C GLN A 112 -16.32 -10.50 -3.01
N ILE A 113 -17.51 -11.10 -3.04
CA ILE A 113 -18.25 -11.40 -1.82
C ILE A 113 -17.42 -12.43 -1.03
N GLY A 114 -16.99 -12.07 0.17
CA GLY A 114 -16.15 -12.92 1.02
C GLY A 114 -15.34 -12.10 2.03
N GLY A 115 -14.66 -12.79 2.96
CA GLY A 115 -13.89 -12.13 4.02
C GLY A 115 -14.77 -11.64 5.18
N ILE A 116 -14.32 -10.56 5.85
CA ILE A 116 -15.00 -10.02 7.04
C ILE A 116 -16.31 -9.30 6.70
N ILE A 117 -16.45 -8.79 5.46
CA ILE A 117 -17.64 -8.06 5.01
C ILE A 117 -18.31 -8.81 3.85
N PRO A 118 -19.63 -9.06 3.89
CA PRO A 118 -20.34 -9.80 2.84
C PRO A 118 -20.72 -8.92 1.63
N MET A 119 -19.86 -7.98 1.22
CA MET A 119 -20.12 -7.06 0.10
C MET A 119 -18.90 -6.93 -0.81
N PRO A 120 -19.08 -6.86 -2.16
CA PRO A 120 -17.98 -6.72 -3.11
C PRO A 120 -17.57 -5.24 -3.27
N VAL A 121 -17.23 -4.59 -2.14
CA VAL A 121 -16.85 -3.18 -2.05
C VAL A 121 -15.64 -3.08 -1.13
N CYS A 122 -14.70 -2.19 -1.44
CA CYS A 122 -13.58 -1.88 -0.56
C CYS A 122 -14.04 -1.46 0.83
N LEU A 123 -13.29 -1.86 1.84
CA LEU A 123 -13.34 -1.22 3.16
C LEU A 123 -12.77 0.21 3.05
N ASN A 124 -13.08 1.03 4.05
CA ASN A 124 -12.37 2.29 4.25
C ASN A 124 -11.00 2.00 4.86
N TYR A 125 -9.94 2.42 4.19
CA TYR A 125 -8.56 2.26 4.60
C TYR A 125 -7.93 3.61 4.94
N GLU A 126 -6.89 3.54 5.75
CA GLU A 126 -6.04 4.68 6.06
C GLU A 126 -4.58 4.22 6.02
N ILE A 127 -3.68 5.15 5.72
CA ILE A 127 -2.24 4.88 5.67
C ILE A 127 -1.46 5.76 6.65
N SER A 128 -0.39 5.21 7.21
CA SER A 128 0.65 5.98 7.87
C SER A 128 1.94 5.71 7.11
N VAL A 129 2.76 6.75 6.92
CA VAL A 129 4.04 6.60 6.22
C VAL A 129 5.21 7.03 7.08
N CYS A 130 6.32 6.31 6.99
CA CYS A 130 7.57 6.73 7.59
C CYS A 130 8.28 7.66 6.60
N CYS A 131 8.23 8.95 6.87
CA CYS A 131 8.74 9.96 5.96
C CYS A 131 10.08 10.53 6.40
N THR A 132 11.04 10.61 5.49
CA THR A 132 12.28 11.37 5.69
C THR A 132 11.99 12.88 5.65
N PRO A 133 12.49 13.66 6.62
CA PRO A 133 12.28 15.11 6.62
C PRO A 133 12.91 15.76 5.38
N ASN A 134 12.27 16.84 4.87
CA ASN A 134 12.74 17.59 3.71
C ASN A 134 13.90 18.55 4.09
N ILE A 135 14.98 17.97 4.60
CA ILE A 135 16.18 18.66 5.03
C ILE A 135 17.30 18.31 4.03
N PRO A 136 18.00 19.29 3.44
CA PRO A 136 19.05 19.04 2.43
C PRO A 136 20.11 18.04 2.88
N GLU A 137 20.50 18.04 4.15
CA GLU A 137 21.46 17.08 4.71
C GLU A 137 20.94 15.64 4.78
N CYS A 138 19.62 15.44 4.77
CA CYS A 138 18.98 14.13 4.86
C CYS A 138 18.60 13.54 3.50
N LEU A 139 18.72 14.33 2.43
CA LEU A 139 18.41 13.89 1.09
C LEU A 139 19.65 13.32 0.41
N PRO A 140 19.54 12.15 -0.26
CA PRO A 140 20.67 11.60 -0.99
C PRO A 140 21.11 12.60 -2.07
N THR A 141 22.38 12.98 -2.06
CA THR A 141 22.97 13.80 -3.12
C THR A 141 22.96 12.99 -4.42
N PRO A 142 22.50 13.54 -5.56
CA PRO A 142 22.55 12.82 -6.82
C PRO A 142 24.01 12.51 -7.17
N SER A 143 24.40 11.24 -7.06
CA SER A 143 25.74 10.80 -7.43
C SER A 143 25.86 10.88 -8.95
N THR A 144 26.73 11.76 -9.43
CA THR A 144 27.06 11.83 -10.86
C THR A 144 27.90 10.60 -11.20
N THR A 145 27.26 9.50 -11.60
CA THR A 145 27.98 8.32 -12.09
C THR A 145 28.72 8.73 -13.36
N SER A 146 30.04 8.93 -13.24
CA SER A 146 30.92 9.06 -14.38
C SER A 146 31.07 7.67 -15.01
N THR A 147 30.33 7.45 -16.09
CA THR A 147 30.42 6.23 -16.92
C THR A 147 31.86 6.11 -17.43
N THR A 148 32.65 5.22 -16.84
CA THR A 148 33.93 4.81 -17.42
C THR A 148 33.61 3.85 -18.57
N THR A 149 33.62 4.39 -19.79
CA THR A 149 33.56 3.63 -21.03
C THR A 149 34.77 2.69 -21.08
N SER A 150 34.57 1.41 -20.76
CA SER A 150 35.56 0.37 -21.00
C SER A 150 35.47 -0.03 -22.47
N THR A 151 36.57 0.22 -23.19
CA THR A 151 36.82 -0.19 -24.56
C THR A 151 36.74 -1.72 -24.68
N PRO A 152 35.99 -2.30 -25.64
CA PRO A 152 35.99 -3.74 -25.86
C PRO A 152 37.30 -4.14 -26.55
N SER A 153 38.12 -4.93 -25.86
CA SER A 153 39.29 -5.57 -26.45
C SER A 153 38.82 -6.77 -27.28
N SER A 154 38.98 -6.66 -28.59
CA SER A 154 38.72 -7.71 -29.57
C SER A 154 39.65 -8.90 -29.34
N THR A 155 39.11 -10.06 -28.97
CA THR A 155 39.83 -11.35 -29.09
C THR A 155 39.04 -12.25 -30.03
N THR A 156 39.68 -12.60 -31.14
CA THR A 156 39.12 -13.36 -32.27
C THR A 156 39.28 -14.88 -32.02
N SER A 157 38.20 -15.61 -32.33
CA SER A 157 38.14 -16.98 -32.88
C SER A 157 38.66 -18.18 -32.06
N SER A 158 37.74 -19.08 -31.69
CA SER A 158 37.79 -20.47 -32.19
C SER A 158 36.39 -21.08 -32.25
N VAL A 159 36.11 -21.73 -33.39
CA VAL A 159 34.85 -22.38 -33.76
C VAL A 159 34.91 -23.86 -33.42
N SER A 160 33.86 -24.41 -32.79
CA SER A 160 33.52 -25.83 -32.85
C SER A 160 32.03 -26.07 -32.57
N PRO A 161 31.44 -27.15 -33.13
CA PRO A 161 30.08 -27.17 -33.67
C PRO A 161 28.95 -27.39 -32.64
N PRO A 162 27.68 -27.12 -33.03
CA PRO A 162 26.52 -27.33 -32.17
C PRO A 162 26.22 -28.83 -31.99
N ILE A 163 26.10 -29.26 -30.74
CA ILE A 163 25.47 -30.54 -30.38
C ILE A 163 23.96 -30.39 -30.56
N SER A 164 23.41 -31.19 -31.47
CA SER A 164 21.97 -31.37 -31.68
C SER A 164 21.38 -32.16 -30.51
N THR A 165 20.63 -31.51 -29.63
CA THR A 165 19.72 -32.20 -28.71
C THR A 165 18.34 -32.35 -29.34
N THR A 166 18.03 -33.58 -29.69
CA THR A 166 16.75 -34.05 -30.24
C THR A 166 15.63 -33.98 -29.20
N THR A 167 14.55 -33.30 -29.58
CA THR A 167 13.21 -33.39 -29.00
C THR A 167 12.66 -34.82 -29.03
N PRO A 168 12.11 -35.36 -27.92
CA PRO A 168 11.16 -36.45 -28.01
C PRO A 168 9.71 -35.92 -27.98
N THR A 169 8.99 -36.21 -29.07
CA THR A 169 7.54 -36.10 -29.24
C THR A 169 6.77 -36.95 -28.19
N PRO A 170 5.57 -36.53 -27.76
CA PRO A 170 4.76 -37.28 -26.79
C PRO A 170 4.26 -38.60 -27.39
N THR A 171 4.50 -39.70 -26.66
CA THR A 171 3.90 -41.00 -26.94
C THR A 171 2.50 -41.05 -26.35
N ALA A 172 1.52 -41.37 -27.20
CA ALA A 172 0.15 -41.66 -26.85
C ALA A 172 0.09 -42.95 -26.02
N GLU A 173 -0.34 -42.84 -24.76
CA GLU A 173 -0.57 -43.99 -23.90
C GLU A 173 -2.03 -44.44 -24.02
N LYS A 174 -2.17 -45.74 -24.30
CA LYS A 174 -3.43 -46.45 -24.52
C LYS A 174 -4.20 -46.63 -23.22
N THR A 175 -5.50 -46.39 -23.33
CA THR A 175 -6.59 -46.98 -22.54
C THR A 175 -6.34 -48.45 -22.18
N PRO A 176 -6.72 -48.83 -20.94
CA PRO A 176 -7.59 -49.99 -20.78
C PRO A 176 -8.88 -49.60 -20.03
N SER A 177 -9.99 -49.95 -20.66
CA SER A 177 -11.32 -50.04 -20.07
C SER A 177 -11.34 -51.16 -19.05
N SER A 178 -11.93 -50.93 -17.86
CA SER A 178 -12.70 -51.92 -17.10
C SER A 178 -13.40 -51.33 -15.86
N THR A 179 -14.73 -51.47 -15.88
CA THR A 179 -15.57 -51.96 -14.77
C THR A 179 -15.96 -51.01 -13.63
N THR A 180 -17.16 -50.46 -13.81
CA THR A 180 -18.29 -50.33 -12.87
C THR A 180 -18.09 -50.81 -11.42
N THR A 181 -18.24 -49.91 -10.45
CA THR A 181 -18.92 -50.22 -9.18
C THR A 181 -19.66 -48.97 -8.70
N ILE A 182 -20.99 -49.01 -8.86
CA ILE A 182 -21.92 -48.05 -8.26
C ILE A 182 -21.95 -48.36 -6.77
N THR A 183 -21.46 -47.44 -5.94
CA THR A 183 -21.76 -47.44 -4.51
C THR A 183 -22.67 -46.25 -4.23
N THR A 184 -23.96 -46.55 -4.16
CA THR A 184 -25.02 -45.69 -3.65
C THR A 184 -24.84 -45.53 -2.14
N THR A 185 -24.24 -44.43 -1.70
CA THR A 185 -24.42 -43.93 -0.34
C THR A 185 -25.55 -42.91 -0.32
N THR A 186 -26.76 -43.43 -0.11
CA THR A 186 -27.89 -42.71 0.49
C THR A 186 -27.50 -42.28 1.89
N THR A 187 -27.28 -40.99 2.10
CA THR A 187 -27.22 -40.40 3.44
C THR A 187 -28.40 -39.47 3.60
N THR A 188 -29.19 -39.83 4.60
CA THR A 188 -30.51 -39.38 4.99
C THR A 188 -30.54 -37.93 5.46
N LEU A 189 -31.50 -37.18 4.93
CA LEU A 189 -31.95 -35.87 5.38
C LEU A 189 -32.75 -36.03 6.71
N PRO A 190 -32.47 -35.28 7.78
CA PRO A 190 -33.43 -35.08 8.86
C PRO A 190 -34.39 -33.91 8.53
N PRO A 191 -35.65 -33.95 9.01
CA PRO A 191 -36.77 -33.20 8.46
C PRO A 191 -36.77 -31.72 8.85
N SER A 192 -37.13 -30.87 7.89
CA SER A 192 -37.58 -29.50 8.11
C SER A 192 -38.85 -29.46 8.96
N THR A 193 -38.78 -28.87 10.14
CA THR A 193 -39.96 -28.50 10.93
C THR A 193 -40.46 -27.14 10.47
N THR A 194 -41.55 -27.15 9.70
CA THR A 194 -42.46 -26.03 9.54
C THR A 194 -43.13 -25.71 10.88
N THR A 195 -42.97 -24.49 11.38
CA THR A 195 -43.91 -23.92 12.36
C THR A 195 -44.33 -22.55 11.89
N SER A 196 -45.60 -22.46 11.50
CA SER A 196 -46.32 -21.27 11.10
C SER A 196 -47.15 -20.79 12.29
N SER A 197 -46.88 -19.61 12.84
CA SER A 197 -47.83 -18.75 13.60
C SER A 197 -47.15 -17.36 13.77
N SER A 198 -47.57 -16.29 13.09
CA SER A 198 -48.68 -15.39 13.44
C SER A 198 -48.65 -14.91 14.90
N THR A 199 -48.15 -13.69 15.14
CA THR A 199 -48.93 -12.52 15.63
C THR A 199 -48.03 -11.31 15.91
N THR A 200 -48.35 -10.18 15.26
CA THR A 200 -47.96 -8.80 15.57
C THR A 200 -48.52 -8.38 16.94
N PRO A 201 -47.86 -7.46 17.66
CA PRO A 201 -48.51 -6.17 17.90
C PRO A 201 -47.63 -4.96 17.55
N GLN A 202 -48.25 -4.00 16.86
CA GLN A 202 -47.79 -2.61 16.76
C GLN A 202 -47.55 -2.02 18.15
N THR A 203 -46.41 -1.36 18.35
CA THR A 203 -46.22 -0.43 19.46
C THR A 203 -46.23 0.98 18.90
N THR A 204 -47.23 1.74 19.33
CA THR A 204 -47.53 3.13 19.00
C THR A 204 -46.49 4.09 19.59
N THR A 205 -45.99 4.98 18.74
CA THR A 205 -45.23 6.17 19.11
C THR A 205 -46.13 7.19 19.82
N SER A 206 -45.72 7.68 20.99
CA SER A 206 -46.24 8.91 21.58
C SER A 206 -45.07 9.81 22.01
N VAL A 207 -44.85 10.89 21.25
CA VAL A 207 -43.95 11.99 21.61
C VAL A 207 -44.81 13.09 22.26
N PRO A 208 -44.47 13.61 23.45
CA PRO A 208 -45.19 14.74 24.02
C PRO A 208 -44.82 16.05 23.31
N VAL A 209 -45.84 16.78 22.86
CA VAL A 209 -45.74 18.16 22.34
C VAL A 209 -45.45 19.11 23.51
N SER A 210 -44.36 19.88 23.39
CA SER A 210 -44.01 20.97 24.30
C SER A 210 -44.69 22.26 23.82
N THR A 211 -45.70 22.73 24.55
CA THR A 211 -46.28 24.07 24.36
C THR A 211 -45.70 25.05 25.37
N THR A 212 -44.95 26.02 24.86
CA THR A 212 -44.49 27.22 25.57
C THR A 212 -45.62 28.27 25.59
N PRO A 213 -46.00 28.84 26.74
CA PRO A 213 -46.80 30.05 26.74
C PRO A 213 -45.91 31.30 26.77
N ILE A 214 -46.39 32.33 26.05
CA ILE A 214 -45.98 33.74 26.13
C ILE A 214 -46.43 34.31 27.48
#